data_AF-A0A7Y4Y7Q1-F1
#
_entry.id   AF-A0A7Y4Y7Q1-F1
#
_cell.length_a   1.000
_cell.length_b   1.000
_cell.length_c   1.000
_cell.angle_alpha   90.00
_cell.angle_beta   90.00
_cell.angle_gamma   90.00
#
_symmetry.space_group_name_H-M   'P 1'
#
loop_
_entity.id
_entity.type
_entity.pdbx_description
1 polymer ?
#
loop_
_entity_poly.entity_id
_entity_poly.type
_entity_poly.pdbx_seq_one_letter_code
_entity_poly.pdbx_strand_id
1 'polypeptide(L)'
;MQNNLQRTYNEITKSTKLKIEATEDSEIIGCKTDSLIEYFFFLNFFSPIEIDDKKPQTISKRTGFQIPQDVPKDLLDTKKDFTTESLIYFLPIKPNLRISEIIGFHPFKDSSKNIQWGTSDIQIVFPVKGYGFIKDEIQVASEVEIKRKLVVEWIEKINTQIINFNEYLRSEIKLCIEKRKKEIELNDEKYKNISKRINIPLQLKIDDTIQKIQLDTSPLIKNIKPSPNVVEEYILDRKKVLDIVHVLDNQGRQFEKTAMTYKSMYEEDLRNILLVSL
;
A
#
# COMPACT_ATOMS: atom_id res chain seq x y z
N MET A 1 -15.31 24.71 1.18
CA MET A 1 -14.01 24.00 1.06
C MET A 1 -14.02 22.56 1.59
N GLN A 2 -14.87 22.16 2.55
CA GLN A 2 -14.95 20.76 3.03
C GLN A 2 -15.29 19.72 1.92
N ASN A 3 -15.99 20.12 0.84
CA ASN A 3 -16.41 19.21 -0.22
C ASN A 3 -15.27 18.62 -1.09
N ASN A 4 -14.08 19.23 -1.14
CA ASN A 4 -13.00 18.72 -2.01
C ASN A 4 -12.20 17.59 -1.35
N LEU A 5 -12.01 17.68 -0.02
CA LEU A 5 -11.28 16.69 0.75
C LEU A 5 -12.01 15.35 0.78
N GLN A 6 -13.29 15.39 1.17
CA GLN A 6 -14.12 14.20 1.23
C GLN A 6 -14.23 13.53 -0.14
N ARG A 7 -14.33 14.34 -1.21
CA ARG A 7 -14.37 13.83 -2.58
C ARG A 7 -13.09 13.08 -2.93
N THR A 8 -11.92 13.64 -2.63
CA THR A 8 -10.64 13.00 -2.90
C THR A 8 -10.50 11.69 -2.12
N TYR A 9 -10.85 11.69 -0.84
CA TYR A 9 -10.85 10.48 0.01
C TYR A 9 -11.79 9.40 -0.53
N ASN A 10 -12.97 9.80 -1.01
CA ASN A 10 -13.91 8.90 -1.66
C ASN A 10 -13.35 8.36 -2.98
N GLU A 11 -12.64 9.17 -3.78
CA GLU A 11 -12.01 8.76 -5.03
C GLU A 11 -10.87 7.75 -4.79
N ILE A 12 -10.01 7.98 -3.78
CA ILE A 12 -8.98 7.02 -3.37
C ILE A 12 -9.61 5.70 -2.92
N THR A 13 -10.63 5.77 -2.06
CA THR A 13 -11.35 4.59 -1.57
C THR A 13 -11.99 3.83 -2.74
N LYS A 14 -12.65 4.53 -3.67
CA LYS A 14 -13.25 3.93 -4.86
C LYS A 14 -12.21 3.28 -5.76
N SER A 15 -11.08 3.95 -6.01
CA SER A 15 -9.99 3.39 -6.82
C SER A 15 -9.40 2.13 -6.19
N THR A 16 -9.33 2.10 -4.85
CA THR A 16 -8.84 0.94 -4.09
C THR A 16 -9.81 -0.23 -4.21
N LYS A 17 -11.12 0.02 -4.07
CA LYS A 17 -12.17 -0.99 -4.28
C LYS A 17 -12.10 -1.59 -5.69
N LEU A 18 -11.97 -0.75 -6.71
CA LEU A 18 -11.83 -1.22 -8.10
C LEU A 18 -10.58 -2.09 -8.30
N LYS A 19 -9.46 -1.77 -7.64
CA LYS A 19 -8.25 -2.61 -7.68
C LYS A 19 -8.47 -3.97 -7.00
N ILE A 20 -9.20 -4.00 -5.88
CA ILE A 20 -9.57 -5.25 -5.18
C ILE A 20 -10.49 -6.09 -6.08
N GLU A 21 -11.50 -5.48 -6.70
CA GLU A 21 -12.43 -6.16 -7.61
C GLU A 21 -11.74 -6.69 -8.88
N ALA A 22 -10.69 -6.03 -9.35
CA ALA A 22 -9.90 -6.46 -10.50
C ALA A 22 -8.81 -7.49 -10.15
N THR A 23 -8.62 -7.82 -8.87
CA THR A 23 -7.64 -8.83 -8.43
C THR A 23 -8.17 -10.23 -8.71
N GLU A 24 -7.28 -11.16 -9.09
CA GLU A 24 -7.69 -12.53 -9.42
C GLU A 24 -8.28 -13.26 -8.21
N ASP A 25 -9.29 -14.08 -8.45
CA ASP A 25 -10.01 -14.81 -7.41
C ASP A 25 -9.09 -15.78 -6.64
N SER A 26 -8.12 -16.38 -7.34
CA SER A 26 -7.08 -17.24 -6.78
C SER A 26 -6.22 -16.52 -5.73
N GLU A 27 -5.88 -15.25 -5.98
CA GLU A 27 -5.06 -14.44 -5.09
C GLU A 27 -5.85 -13.94 -3.89
N ILE A 28 -7.14 -13.60 -4.09
CA ILE A 28 -8.03 -13.19 -3.02
C ILE A 28 -8.26 -14.34 -2.03
N ILE A 29 -8.54 -15.55 -2.52
CA ILE A 29 -8.76 -16.73 -1.67
C ILE A 29 -7.44 -17.22 -1.05
N GLY A 30 -6.38 -17.34 -1.84
CA GLY A 30 -5.10 -17.93 -1.43
C GLY A 30 -4.30 -17.07 -0.43
N CYS A 31 -4.63 -15.78 -0.28
CA CYS A 31 -3.95 -14.90 0.67
C CYS A 31 -4.74 -14.71 1.98
N LYS A 32 -4.00 -14.58 3.09
CA LYS A 32 -4.56 -14.14 4.37
C LYS A 32 -5.16 -12.74 4.21
N THR A 33 -6.35 -12.55 4.76
CA THR A 33 -7.10 -11.29 4.65
C THR A 33 -6.29 -10.10 5.17
N ASP A 34 -5.60 -10.26 6.29
CA ASP A 34 -4.77 -9.19 6.88
C ASP A 34 -3.62 -8.77 5.96
N SER A 35 -2.97 -9.71 5.27
CA SER A 35 -1.89 -9.41 4.34
C SER A 35 -2.37 -8.64 3.12
N LEU A 36 -3.57 -8.94 2.61
CA LEU A 36 -4.19 -8.17 1.53
C LEU A 36 -4.60 -6.78 1.99
N ILE A 37 -5.14 -6.65 3.20
CA ILE A 37 -5.49 -5.35 3.78
C ILE A 37 -4.24 -4.47 3.84
N GLU A 38 -3.15 -4.97 4.41
CA GLU A 38 -1.88 -4.24 4.51
C GLU A 38 -1.34 -3.84 3.15
N TYR A 39 -1.39 -4.73 2.16
CA TYR A 39 -0.94 -4.43 0.80
C TYR A 39 -1.73 -3.26 0.17
N PHE A 40 -3.07 -3.35 0.15
CA PHE A 40 -3.90 -2.30 -0.46
C PHE A 40 -3.90 -1.01 0.35
N PHE A 41 -3.75 -1.09 1.67
CA PHE A 41 -3.60 0.05 2.55
C PHE A 41 -2.27 0.77 2.30
N PHE A 42 -1.16 0.04 2.24
CA PHE A 42 0.17 0.59 2.00
C PHE A 42 0.26 1.39 0.68
N LEU A 43 -0.49 0.99 -0.34
CA LEU A 43 -0.51 1.70 -1.62
C LEU A 43 -1.16 3.09 -1.51
N ASN A 44 -2.08 3.31 -0.58
CA ASN A 44 -2.99 4.46 -0.58
C ASN A 44 -3.03 5.26 0.74
N PHE A 45 -2.33 4.81 1.79
CA PHE A 45 -2.30 5.53 3.07
C PHE A 45 -1.49 6.84 3.00
N PHE A 46 -1.79 7.74 3.93
CA PHE A 46 -0.98 8.94 4.18
C PHE A 46 -0.29 8.82 5.52
N SER A 47 1.01 9.16 5.57
CA SER A 47 1.73 9.30 6.83
C SER A 47 1.41 10.66 7.46
N PRO A 48 1.16 10.72 8.78
CA PRO A 48 1.09 11.98 9.51
C PRO A 48 2.36 12.83 9.32
N ILE A 49 2.20 14.15 9.37
CA ILE A 49 3.32 15.10 9.34
C ILE A 49 3.83 15.23 10.77
N GLU A 50 5.01 14.72 11.04
CA GLU A 50 5.63 14.76 12.37
C GLU A 50 6.76 15.78 12.39
N ILE A 51 6.75 16.67 13.38
CA ILE A 51 7.85 17.61 13.62
C ILE A 51 9.05 16.82 14.17
N ASP A 52 10.25 17.11 13.66
CA ASP A 52 11.47 16.43 14.06
C ASP A 52 12.19 17.24 15.14
N ASP A 53 11.81 17.02 16.40
CA ASP A 53 12.37 17.70 17.57
C ASP A 53 13.88 17.42 17.79
N LYS A 54 14.44 16.41 17.11
CA LYS A 54 15.87 16.08 17.20
C LYS A 54 16.73 17.03 16.38
N LYS A 55 16.16 17.66 15.36
CA LYS A 55 16.87 18.61 14.51
C LYS A 55 16.67 20.03 15.04
N PRO A 56 17.72 20.85 15.08
CA PRO A 56 17.58 22.23 15.49
C PRO A 56 16.74 22.99 14.47
N GLN A 57 15.85 23.84 14.96
CA GLN A 57 15.19 24.86 14.15
C GLN A 57 16.24 25.89 13.73
N THR A 58 16.24 26.31 12.47
CA THR A 58 17.23 27.26 11.97
C THR A 58 16.55 28.47 11.34
N ILE A 59 17.21 29.62 11.42
CA ILE A 59 16.80 30.86 10.77
C ILE A 59 17.93 31.27 9.84
N SER A 60 17.61 31.54 8.58
CA SER A 60 18.55 32.11 7.62
C SER A 60 18.08 33.50 7.16
N LYS A 61 19.02 34.40 6.92
CA LYS A 61 18.74 35.70 6.32
C LYS A 61 18.88 35.59 4.80
N ARG A 62 17.88 36.06 4.08
CA ARG A 62 17.90 36.24 2.63
C ARG A 62 17.75 37.71 2.31
N THR A 63 18.71 38.25 1.56
CA THR A 63 18.64 39.58 0.97
C THR A 63 18.37 39.47 -0.52
N GLY A 64 17.61 40.40 -1.06
CA GLY A 64 17.27 40.42 -2.48
C GLY A 64 16.81 41.79 -2.95
N PHE A 65 16.47 41.85 -4.22
CA PHE A 65 15.85 43.02 -4.85
C PHE A 65 14.51 42.56 -5.42
N GLN A 66 13.43 43.25 -5.03
CA GLN A 66 12.12 43.03 -5.62
C GLN A 66 11.54 44.36 -6.09
N ILE A 67 11.02 44.35 -7.31
CA ILE A 67 10.21 45.43 -7.84
C ILE A 67 8.78 45.22 -7.32
N PRO A 68 8.17 46.19 -6.62
CA PRO A 68 6.80 46.05 -6.13
C PRO A 68 5.83 45.84 -7.31
N GLN A 69 4.90 44.89 -7.17
CA GLN A 69 3.94 44.56 -8.24
C GLN A 69 2.93 45.70 -8.51
N ASP A 70 2.73 46.61 -7.54
CA ASP A 70 1.73 47.68 -7.59
C ASP A 70 2.31 49.04 -8.04
N VAL A 71 3.59 49.11 -8.44
CA VAL A 71 4.17 50.34 -8.98
C VAL A 71 3.86 50.41 -10.48
N PRO A 72 3.19 51.49 -10.96
CA PRO A 72 2.94 51.69 -12.39
C PRO A 72 4.25 51.60 -13.19
N LYS A 73 4.22 50.89 -14.33
CA LYS A 73 5.40 50.72 -15.20
C LYS A 73 6.05 52.03 -15.65
N ASP A 74 5.31 53.12 -15.61
CA ASP A 74 5.77 54.44 -16.06
C ASP A 74 6.60 55.19 -14.99
N LEU A 75 6.62 54.70 -13.75
CA LEU A 75 7.46 55.21 -12.64
C LEU A 75 8.76 54.42 -12.44
N LEU A 76 8.98 53.37 -13.24
CA LEU A 76 10.12 52.44 -13.12
C LEU A 76 11.44 52.97 -13.72
N ASP A 77 11.42 54.11 -14.40
CA ASP A 77 12.62 54.73 -14.99
C ASP A 77 13.53 55.43 -13.95
N THR A 78 13.05 55.67 -12.73
CA THR A 78 13.90 56.12 -11.60
C THR A 78 14.29 54.93 -10.71
N LYS A 79 15.02 53.97 -11.29
CA LYS A 79 15.52 52.76 -10.61
C LYS A 79 16.34 53.09 -9.36
N LYS A 80 15.70 53.04 -8.18
CA LYS A 80 16.35 52.55 -6.97
C LYS A 80 15.86 51.13 -6.75
N ASP A 81 16.73 50.15 -7.00
CA ASP A 81 16.46 48.78 -6.59
C ASP A 81 16.23 48.79 -5.07
N PHE A 82 15.02 48.39 -4.65
CA PHE A 82 14.69 48.33 -3.24
C PHE A 82 15.27 47.04 -2.66
N THR A 83 16.18 47.19 -1.70
CA THR A 83 16.70 46.07 -0.92
C THR A 83 15.56 45.48 -0.10
N THR A 84 15.16 44.26 -0.41
CA THR A 84 14.28 43.48 0.46
C THR A 84 15.13 42.56 1.33
N GLU A 85 14.74 42.47 2.60
CA GLU A 85 15.34 41.52 3.54
C GLU A 85 14.24 40.62 4.09
N SER A 86 14.49 39.33 4.09
CA SER A 86 13.58 38.32 4.60
C SER A 86 14.34 37.34 5.50
N LEU A 87 13.68 36.88 6.56
CA LEU A 87 14.13 35.73 7.34
C LEU A 87 13.40 34.49 6.85
N ILE A 88 14.12 33.39 6.69
CA ILE A 88 13.55 32.08 6.38
C ILE A 88 13.75 31.22 7.61
N TYR A 89 12.64 30.89 8.26
CA TYR A 89 12.60 29.95 9.36
C TYR A 89 12.38 28.55 8.82
N PHE A 90 13.21 27.60 9.24
CA PHE A 90 13.11 26.19 8.90
C PHE A 90 12.59 25.41 10.09
N LEU A 91 11.38 24.86 9.95
CA LEU A 91 10.80 23.91 10.89
C LEU A 91 11.10 22.49 10.39
N PRO A 92 11.98 21.73 11.05
CA PRO A 92 12.32 20.38 10.61
C PRO A 92 11.14 19.43 10.83
N ILE A 93 10.89 18.57 9.85
CA ILE A 93 9.88 17.52 9.91
C ILE A 93 10.52 16.17 9.55
N LYS A 94 9.88 15.09 9.99
CA LYS A 94 10.27 13.75 9.53
C LYS A 94 10.01 13.64 8.03
N PRO A 95 10.90 12.98 7.27
CA PRO A 95 10.74 12.82 5.83
C PRO A 95 9.39 12.22 5.46
N ASN A 96 8.63 12.93 4.62
CA ASN A 96 7.32 12.47 4.13
C ASN A 96 7.22 12.66 2.61
N LEU A 97 7.19 11.55 1.87
CA LEU A 97 7.17 11.55 0.40
C LEU A 97 5.85 12.05 -0.19
N ARG A 98 4.76 11.96 0.57
CA ARG A 98 3.40 12.35 0.11
C ARG A 98 2.98 13.71 0.63
N ILE A 99 3.92 14.50 1.17
CA ILE A 99 3.58 15.79 1.77
C ILE A 99 2.91 16.73 0.77
N SER A 100 3.38 16.75 -0.48
CA SER A 100 2.79 17.55 -1.56
C SER A 100 1.35 17.18 -1.86
N GLU A 101 1.02 15.88 -1.83
CA GLU A 101 -0.35 15.38 -1.98
C GLU A 101 -1.21 15.83 -0.79
N ILE A 102 -0.70 15.64 0.44
CA ILE A 102 -1.39 16.04 1.67
C ILE A 102 -1.73 17.54 1.64
N ILE A 103 -0.79 18.40 1.26
CA ILE A 103 -0.99 19.85 1.16
C ILE A 103 -1.94 20.21 0.03
N GLY A 104 -1.86 19.50 -1.11
CA GLY A 104 -2.79 19.69 -2.22
C GLY A 104 -4.24 19.47 -1.81
N PHE A 105 -4.48 18.49 -0.93
CA PHE A 105 -5.81 18.18 -0.41
C PHE A 105 -6.24 19.11 0.72
N HIS A 106 -5.28 19.55 1.53
CA HIS A 106 -5.50 20.43 2.66
C HIS A 106 -4.75 21.74 2.42
N PRO A 107 -5.26 22.66 1.61
CA PRO A 107 -4.56 23.92 1.41
C PRO A 107 -4.47 24.68 2.74
N PHE A 108 -3.26 25.13 3.08
CA PHE A 108 -3.06 26.05 4.19
C PHE A 108 -3.82 27.34 3.89
N LYS A 109 -4.70 27.78 4.81
CA LYS A 109 -5.64 28.89 4.55
C LYS A 109 -4.98 30.27 4.54
N ASP A 110 -3.71 30.36 4.93
CA ASP A 110 -2.96 31.60 4.79
C ASP A 110 -2.65 31.80 3.30
N SER A 111 -3.21 32.86 2.73
CA SER A 111 -3.04 33.27 1.34
C SER A 111 -1.63 33.80 1.06
N SER A 112 -0.80 33.96 2.09
CA SER A 112 0.56 34.42 1.92
C SER A 112 1.42 33.31 1.30
N LYS A 113 2.05 33.60 0.16
CA LYS A 113 3.01 32.74 -0.58
C LYS A 113 4.31 32.47 0.20
N ASN A 114 4.27 32.61 1.52
CA ASN A 114 5.39 32.68 2.42
C ASN A 114 5.72 31.34 3.06
N ILE A 115 4.89 30.31 2.86
CA ILE A 115 5.16 28.97 3.39
C ILE A 115 5.45 28.04 2.21
N GLN A 116 6.63 27.43 2.25
CA GLN A 116 7.06 26.41 1.30
C GLN A 116 7.25 25.10 2.05
N TRP A 117 6.68 24.04 1.49
CA TRP A 117 6.72 22.73 2.11
C TRP A 117 7.76 21.87 1.39
N GLY A 118 8.83 21.54 2.10
CA GLY A 118 9.82 20.56 1.68
C GLY A 118 9.44 19.17 2.16
N THR A 119 10.18 18.15 1.69
CA THR A 119 10.02 16.77 2.14
C THR A 119 10.49 16.54 3.58
N SER A 120 11.41 17.37 4.06
CA SER A 120 12.09 17.25 5.37
C SER A 120 12.06 18.52 6.22
N ASP A 121 11.59 19.63 5.66
CA ASP A 121 11.47 20.90 6.36
C ASP A 121 10.28 21.69 5.83
N ILE A 122 9.80 22.62 6.66
CA ILE A 122 8.82 23.62 6.29
C ILE A 122 9.51 24.97 6.38
N GLN A 123 9.53 25.70 5.28
CA GLN A 123 10.20 26.99 5.16
C GLN A 123 9.16 28.09 5.28
N ILE A 124 9.31 28.96 6.27
CA ILE A 124 8.42 30.09 6.48
C ILE A 124 9.22 31.37 6.27
N VAL A 125 8.78 32.17 5.29
CA VAL A 125 9.42 33.40 4.87
C VAL A 125 8.77 34.59 5.57
N PHE A 126 9.58 35.38 6.25
CA PHE A 126 9.17 36.57 6.98
C PHE A 126 9.85 37.79 6.37
N PRO A 127 9.11 38.67 5.68
CA PRO A 127 9.68 39.91 5.18
C PRO A 127 9.97 40.86 6.36
N VAL A 128 11.24 41.23 6.54
CA VAL A 128 11.73 42.14 7.59
C VAL A 128 11.84 43.57 7.06
N LYS A 129 12.29 43.73 5.82
CA LYS A 129 12.46 45.03 5.16
C LYS A 129 11.96 44.95 3.73
N GLY A 130 11.23 45.99 3.30
CA GLY A 130 10.75 46.11 1.93
C GLY A 130 10.32 47.53 1.58
N TYR A 131 9.61 47.68 0.47
CA TYR A 131 9.15 48.99 0.00
C TYR A 131 8.15 49.59 0.98
N GLY A 132 8.51 50.71 1.62
CA GLY A 132 7.65 51.44 2.55
C GLY A 132 7.54 50.84 3.96
N PHE A 133 8.30 49.78 4.29
CA PHE A 133 8.29 49.22 5.64
C PHE A 133 9.65 48.67 6.10
N ILE A 134 9.91 48.82 7.39
CA ILE A 134 10.99 48.16 8.13
C ILE A 134 10.36 47.69 9.43
N LYS A 135 10.42 46.39 9.70
CA LYS A 135 9.92 45.82 10.95
C LYS A 135 11.00 45.87 12.02
N ASP A 136 10.60 46.15 13.25
CA ASP A 136 11.48 46.03 14.40
C ASP A 136 11.66 44.56 14.83
N GLU A 137 12.62 44.31 15.71
CA GLU A 137 12.95 42.95 16.19
C GLU A 137 11.77 42.27 16.91
N ILE A 138 10.98 43.04 17.66
CA ILE A 138 9.86 42.53 18.45
C ILE A 138 8.70 42.11 17.53
N GLN A 139 8.42 42.90 16.50
CA GLN A 139 7.45 42.63 15.45
C GLN A 139 7.82 41.37 14.67
N VAL A 140 9.09 41.24 14.30
CA VAL A 140 9.58 40.04 13.59
C VAL A 140 9.47 38.81 14.48
N ALA A 141 9.93 38.88 15.74
CA ALA A 141 9.87 37.75 16.67
C ALA A 141 8.41 37.31 16.96
N SER A 142 7.50 38.26 17.16
CA SER A 142 6.09 37.96 17.37
C SER A 142 5.41 37.36 16.13
N GLU A 143 5.72 37.86 14.92
CA GLU A 143 5.20 37.28 13.68
C GLU A 143 5.70 35.85 13.47
N VAL A 144 6.99 35.58 13.77
CA VAL A 144 7.57 34.24 13.71
C VAL A 144 6.82 33.29 14.63
N GLU A 145 6.58 33.68 15.88
CA GLU A 145 5.89 32.86 16.86
C GLU A 145 4.44 32.58 16.47
N ILE A 146 3.72 33.61 15.99
CA ILE A 146 2.33 33.47 15.54
C ILE A 146 2.25 32.49 14.36
N LYS A 147 3.09 32.64 13.32
CA LYS A 147 3.04 31.74 12.16
C LYS A 147 3.49 30.33 12.51
N ARG A 148 4.50 30.19 13.37
CA ARG A 148 4.93 28.88 13.88
C ARG A 148 3.75 28.16 14.53
N LYS A 149 3.05 28.83 15.45
CA LYS A 149 1.89 28.28 16.13
C LYS A 149 0.78 27.89 15.15
N LEU A 150 0.46 28.75 14.19
CA LEU A 150 -0.55 28.47 13.16
C LEU A 150 -0.19 27.24 12.30
N VAL A 151 1.08 27.08 11.94
CA VAL A 151 1.55 25.90 11.19
C VAL A 151 1.41 24.64 12.03
N VAL A 152 1.80 24.68 13.30
CA VAL A 152 1.67 23.54 14.23
C VAL A 152 0.21 23.14 14.42
N GLU A 153 -0.68 24.09 14.74
CA GLU A 153 -2.12 23.84 14.92
C GLU A 153 -2.76 23.24 13.65
N TRP A 154 -2.34 23.72 12.48
CA TRP A 154 -2.80 23.18 11.22
C TRP A 154 -2.28 21.75 10.95
N ILE A 155 -1.02 21.47 11.28
CA ILE A 155 -0.45 20.11 11.18
C ILE A 155 -1.25 19.15 12.06
N GLU A 156 -1.53 19.52 13.31
CA GLU A 156 -2.31 18.69 14.24
C GLU A 156 -3.72 18.39 13.71
N LYS A 157 -4.38 19.40 13.16
CA LYS A 157 -5.69 19.24 12.53
C LYS A 157 -5.65 18.28 11.34
N ILE A 158 -4.64 18.39 10.48
CA ILE A 158 -4.49 17.50 9.33
C ILE A 158 -4.15 16.09 9.78
N ASN A 159 -3.24 15.93 10.72
CA ASN A 159 -2.88 14.62 11.25
C ASN A 159 -4.10 13.89 11.81
N THR A 160 -4.99 14.61 12.51
CA THR A 160 -6.25 14.05 12.99
C THR A 160 -7.13 13.55 11.83
N GLN A 161 -7.21 14.32 10.74
CA GLN A 161 -7.97 13.92 9.55
C GLN A 161 -7.34 12.73 8.82
N ILE A 162 -6.01 12.69 8.72
CA ILE A 162 -5.24 11.59 8.14
C ILE A 162 -5.47 10.30 8.95
N ILE A 163 -5.39 10.36 10.27
CA ILE A 163 -5.60 9.21 11.15
C ILE A 163 -7.00 8.64 10.94
N ASN A 164 -8.03 9.49 11.03
CA ASN A 164 -9.42 9.09 10.84
C ASN A 164 -9.66 8.51 9.43
N PHE A 165 -9.07 9.11 8.40
CA PHE A 165 -9.17 8.60 7.03
C PHE A 165 -8.47 7.25 6.88
N ASN A 166 -7.29 7.07 7.44
CA ASN A 166 -6.55 5.82 7.38
C ASN A 166 -7.31 4.68 8.07
N GLU A 167 -7.91 4.94 9.24
CA GLU A 167 -8.77 3.96 9.92
C GLU A 167 -10.01 3.59 9.11
N TYR A 168 -10.67 4.60 8.53
CA TYR A 168 -11.80 4.39 7.63
C TYR A 168 -11.41 3.57 6.40
N LEU A 169 -10.31 3.92 5.73
CA LEU A 169 -9.81 3.24 4.54
C LEU A 169 -9.50 1.76 4.85
N ARG A 170 -8.84 1.48 5.98
CA ARG A 170 -8.52 0.10 6.39
C ARG A 170 -9.78 -0.73 6.62
N SER A 171 -10.80 -0.12 7.23
CA SER A 171 -12.10 -0.77 7.45
C SER A 171 -12.84 -1.05 6.14
N GLU A 172 -12.84 -0.10 5.21
CA GLU A 172 -13.45 -0.25 3.89
C GLU A 172 -12.75 -1.30 3.03
N ILE A 173 -11.41 -1.35 3.07
CA ILE A 173 -10.62 -2.39 2.38
C ILE A 173 -10.98 -3.77 2.94
N LYS A 174 -11.03 -3.91 4.27
CA LYS A 174 -11.42 -5.16 4.92
C LYS A 174 -12.81 -5.63 4.48
N LEU A 175 -13.81 -4.75 4.54
CA LEU A 175 -15.18 -5.06 4.12
C LEU A 175 -15.24 -5.46 2.65
N CYS A 176 -14.48 -4.78 1.79
CA CYS A 176 -14.42 -5.09 0.35
C CYS A 176 -13.82 -6.48 0.09
N ILE A 177 -12.71 -6.82 0.75
CA ILE A 177 -12.06 -8.13 0.62
C ILE A 177 -12.96 -9.25 1.15
N GLU A 178 -13.57 -9.07 2.33
CA GLU A 178 -14.48 -10.07 2.91
C GLU A 178 -15.72 -10.29 2.04
N LYS A 179 -16.30 -9.21 1.51
CA LYS A 179 -17.41 -9.30 0.56
C LYS A 179 -16.99 -10.07 -0.69
N ARG A 180 -15.83 -9.75 -1.26
CA ARG A 180 -15.31 -10.42 -2.44
C ARG A 180 -15.06 -11.91 -2.19
N LYS A 181 -14.46 -12.29 -1.06
CA LYS A 181 -14.27 -13.69 -0.66
C LYS A 181 -15.59 -14.46 -0.62
N LYS A 182 -16.62 -13.90 0.04
CA LYS A 182 -17.95 -14.51 0.10
C LYS A 182 -18.60 -14.65 -1.28
N GLU A 183 -18.45 -13.66 -2.15
CA GLU A 183 -18.96 -13.73 -3.52
C GLU A 183 -18.30 -14.86 -4.33
N ILE A 184 -16.99 -15.05 -4.18
CA ILE A 184 -16.28 -16.14 -4.86
C ILE A 184 -16.72 -17.50 -4.30
N GLU A 185 -16.79 -17.67 -2.97
CA GLU A 185 -17.27 -18.90 -2.33
C GLU A 185 -18.70 -19.29 -2.79
N LEU A 186 -19.62 -18.32 -2.84
CA LEU A 186 -20.99 -18.55 -3.31
C LEU A 186 -21.04 -18.95 -4.80
N ASN A 187 -20.18 -18.34 -5.62
CA ASN A 187 -20.08 -18.70 -7.03
C ASN A 187 -19.52 -20.11 -7.21
N ASP A 188 -18.48 -20.49 -6.47
CA ASP A 188 -17.90 -21.83 -6.49
C ASP A 188 -18.92 -22.90 -6.08
N GLU A 189 -19.71 -22.65 -5.02
CA GLU A 189 -20.81 -23.53 -4.63
C GLU A 189 -21.87 -23.66 -5.72
N LYS A 190 -22.24 -22.53 -6.36
CA LYS A 190 -23.19 -22.51 -7.47
C LYS A 190 -22.68 -23.34 -8.65
N TYR A 191 -21.41 -23.19 -9.03
CA TYR A 191 -20.81 -23.98 -10.10
C TYR A 191 -20.74 -25.47 -9.75
N LYS A 192 -20.33 -25.83 -8.52
CA LYS A 192 -20.37 -27.22 -8.04
C LYS A 192 -21.78 -27.82 -8.12
N ASN A 193 -22.81 -27.07 -7.74
CA ASN A 193 -24.20 -27.50 -7.82
C ASN A 193 -24.70 -27.65 -9.27
N ILE A 194 -24.29 -26.76 -10.17
CA ILE A 194 -24.60 -26.88 -11.61
C ILE A 194 -23.93 -28.13 -12.18
N SER A 195 -22.63 -28.33 -11.94
CA SER A 195 -21.88 -29.51 -12.39
C SER A 195 -22.52 -30.82 -11.93
N LYS A 196 -22.94 -30.90 -10.67
CA LYS A 196 -23.69 -32.06 -10.13
C LYS A 196 -24.99 -32.31 -10.88
N ARG A 197 -25.72 -31.26 -11.29
CA ARG A 197 -26.99 -31.40 -12.02
C ARG A 197 -26.81 -31.81 -13.48
N ILE A 198 -25.75 -31.33 -14.13
CA ILE A 198 -25.47 -31.63 -15.55
C ILE A 198 -24.63 -32.91 -15.73
N ASN A 199 -24.11 -33.50 -14.65
CA ASN A 199 -23.26 -34.70 -14.64
C ASN A 199 -22.00 -34.56 -15.53
N ILE A 200 -21.57 -33.33 -15.81
CA ILE A 200 -20.34 -33.00 -16.53
C ILE A 200 -19.35 -32.45 -15.50
N PRO A 201 -18.16 -33.04 -15.37
CA PRO A 201 -17.15 -32.55 -14.44
C PRO A 201 -16.66 -31.16 -14.88
N LEU A 202 -16.55 -30.24 -13.91
CA LEU A 202 -15.91 -28.95 -14.11
C LEU A 202 -14.42 -29.17 -14.42
N GLN A 203 -14.00 -28.82 -15.63
CA GLN A 203 -12.58 -28.66 -15.95
C GLN A 203 -12.17 -27.23 -15.60
N LEU A 204 -11.39 -27.08 -14.54
CA LEU A 204 -10.69 -25.83 -14.28
C LEU A 204 -9.61 -25.67 -15.36
N LYS A 205 -9.69 -24.59 -16.13
CA LYS A 205 -8.68 -24.25 -17.11
C LYS A 205 -7.47 -23.71 -16.33
N ILE A 206 -6.53 -24.58 -16.00
CA ILE A 206 -5.24 -24.18 -15.45
C ILE A 206 -4.48 -23.60 -16.64
N ASP A 207 -4.22 -22.29 -16.64
CA ASP A 207 -3.31 -21.72 -17.63
C ASP A 207 -1.90 -22.27 -17.36
N ASP A 208 -1.43 -23.16 -18.23
CA ASP A 208 -0.10 -23.80 -18.19
C ASP A 208 1.09 -22.81 -18.38
N THR A 209 0.88 -21.52 -18.16
CA THR A 209 1.86 -20.46 -18.40
C THR A 209 2.56 -19.95 -17.13
N ILE A 210 2.55 -20.72 -16.03
CA ILE A 210 3.47 -20.44 -14.91
C ILE A 210 4.83 -21.07 -15.22
N GLN A 211 5.57 -20.49 -16.17
CA GLN A 211 7.01 -20.67 -16.19
C GLN A 211 7.55 -20.06 -14.89
N LYS A 212 8.11 -20.90 -14.03
CA LYS A 212 8.87 -20.48 -12.85
C LYS A 212 9.96 -19.49 -13.29
N ILE A 213 9.71 -18.20 -13.13
CA ILE A 213 10.76 -17.18 -13.25
C ILE A 213 11.69 -17.43 -12.06
N GLN A 214 12.91 -17.88 -12.33
CA GLN A 214 13.98 -17.87 -11.33
C GLN A 214 14.31 -16.40 -11.02
N LEU A 215 13.95 -15.96 -9.82
CA LEU A 215 14.27 -14.62 -9.32
C LEU A 215 15.69 -14.61 -8.81
N ASP A 216 16.53 -13.84 -9.49
CA ASP A 216 17.89 -13.52 -9.05
C ASP A 216 17.80 -12.65 -7.78
N THR A 217 18.30 -13.17 -6.66
CA THR A 217 18.18 -12.58 -5.33
C THR A 217 19.26 -11.52 -5.12
N SER A 218 19.10 -10.38 -5.79
CA SER A 218 19.80 -9.14 -5.42
C SER A 218 18.95 -8.37 -4.39
N PRO A 219 19.54 -7.86 -3.29
CA PRO A 219 18.77 -7.20 -2.25
C PRO A 219 18.49 -5.76 -2.66
N LEU A 220 17.42 -5.56 -3.42
CA LEU A 220 16.70 -4.29 -3.43
C LEU A 220 15.33 -4.54 -2.82
N ILE A 221 15.07 -3.89 -1.69
CA ILE A 221 13.77 -3.88 -1.00
C ILE A 221 12.74 -3.31 -1.99
N LYS A 222 12.09 -4.19 -2.75
CA LYS A 222 10.93 -3.90 -3.59
C LYS A 222 9.74 -4.58 -2.94
N ASN A 223 8.62 -3.86 -2.87
CA ASN A 223 7.35 -4.36 -2.35
C ASN A 223 6.88 -5.56 -3.17
N ILE A 224 7.04 -6.77 -2.62
CA ILE A 224 6.57 -8.00 -3.24
C ILE A 224 5.11 -8.19 -2.77
N LYS A 225 4.18 -8.33 -3.72
CA LYS A 225 2.80 -8.74 -3.45
C LYS A 225 2.83 -10.04 -2.64
N PRO A 226 2.01 -10.20 -1.58
CA PRO A 226 2.01 -11.44 -0.81
C PRO A 226 1.71 -12.61 -1.75
N SER A 227 2.57 -13.63 -1.70
CA SER A 227 2.39 -14.85 -2.48
C SER A 227 1.21 -15.64 -1.90
N PRO A 228 0.22 -16.04 -2.72
CA PRO A 228 -0.88 -16.86 -2.24
C PRO A 228 -0.33 -18.18 -1.69
N ASN A 229 -0.78 -18.54 -0.48
CA ASN A 229 -0.63 -19.90 0.02
C ASN A 229 -1.65 -20.75 -0.75
N VAL A 230 -1.20 -21.34 -1.85
CA VAL A 230 -2.00 -22.30 -2.61
C VAL A 230 -2.32 -23.45 -1.66
N VAL A 231 -3.60 -23.61 -1.32
CA VAL A 231 -4.06 -24.82 -0.64
C VAL A 231 -3.83 -25.95 -1.63
N GLU A 232 -2.90 -26.87 -1.34
CA GLU A 232 -2.65 -28.01 -2.20
C GLU A 232 -3.92 -28.87 -2.29
N GLU A 233 -4.63 -28.78 -3.41
CA GLU A 233 -5.69 -29.73 -3.72
C GLU A 233 -5.03 -31.09 -4.01
N TYR A 234 -5.27 -32.08 -3.16
CA TYR A 234 -4.82 -33.45 -3.37
C TYR A 234 -5.59 -34.06 -4.55
N ILE A 235 -5.07 -33.87 -5.76
CA ILE A 235 -5.57 -34.53 -6.96
C ILE A 235 -4.87 -35.87 -7.08
N LEU A 236 -5.66 -36.95 -7.14
CA LEU A 236 -5.14 -38.28 -7.45
C LEU A 236 -4.64 -38.29 -8.90
N ASP A 237 -3.32 -38.30 -9.07
CA ASP A 237 -2.69 -38.47 -10.37
C ASP A 237 -2.99 -39.89 -10.89
N ARG A 238 -3.74 -39.97 -11.99
CA ARG A 238 -4.12 -41.23 -12.63
C ARG A 238 -2.90 -42.09 -12.95
N LYS A 239 -1.76 -41.49 -13.29
CA LYS A 239 -0.53 -42.24 -13.57
C LYS A 239 -0.02 -42.95 -12.32
N LYS A 240 0.05 -42.24 -11.19
CA LYS A 240 0.47 -42.82 -9.92
C LYS A 240 -0.48 -43.93 -9.44
N VAL A 241 -1.79 -43.75 -9.64
CA VAL A 241 -2.77 -44.80 -9.31
C VAL A 241 -2.56 -46.05 -10.17
N LEU A 242 -2.29 -45.89 -11.47
CA LEU A 242 -1.99 -47.03 -12.34
C LEU A 242 -0.67 -47.72 -11.98
N ASP A 243 0.34 -46.96 -11.57
CA ASP A 243 1.62 -47.51 -11.12
C ASP A 243 1.42 -48.35 -9.86
N ILE A 244 0.64 -47.87 -8.87
CA ILE A 244 0.26 -48.62 -7.67
C ILE A 244 -0.46 -49.92 -8.04
N VAL A 245 -1.45 -49.85 -8.93
CA VAL A 245 -2.19 -51.05 -9.40
C VAL A 245 -1.26 -52.05 -10.07
N HIS A 246 -0.30 -51.57 -10.87
CA HIS A 246 0.66 -52.44 -11.55
C HIS A 246 1.65 -53.10 -10.58
N VAL A 247 2.09 -52.39 -9.54
CA VAL A 247 2.92 -52.99 -8.47
C VAL A 247 2.13 -54.08 -7.74
N LEU A 248 0.87 -53.81 -7.37
CA LEU A 248 0.00 -54.79 -6.71
C LEU A 248 -0.25 -56.04 -7.57
N ASP A 249 -0.56 -55.89 -8.87
CA ASP A 249 -0.77 -57.02 -9.80
C ASP A 249 0.50 -57.87 -9.93
N ASN A 250 1.67 -57.22 -10.05
CA ASN A 250 2.94 -57.94 -10.13
C ASN A 250 3.26 -58.71 -8.85
N GLN A 251 3.01 -58.13 -7.68
CA GLN A 251 3.22 -58.82 -6.41
C GLN A 251 2.23 -59.96 -6.19
N GLY A 252 0.94 -59.76 -6.52
CA GLY A 252 -0.05 -60.84 -6.49
C GLY A 252 0.37 -62.03 -7.34
N ARG A 253 0.84 -61.78 -8.58
CA ARG A 253 1.38 -62.83 -9.46
C ARG A 253 2.64 -63.49 -8.90
N GLN A 254 3.47 -62.77 -8.15
CA GLN A 254 4.63 -63.38 -7.48
C GLN A 254 4.20 -64.33 -6.36
N PHE A 255 3.21 -63.94 -5.55
CA PHE A 255 2.64 -64.82 -4.53
C PHE A 255 2.06 -66.09 -5.13
N GLU A 256 1.35 -65.98 -6.25
CA GLU A 256 0.81 -67.14 -6.97
C GLU A 256 1.92 -68.05 -7.52
N LYS A 257 2.93 -67.47 -8.19
CA LYS A 257 4.04 -68.24 -8.79
C LYS A 257 4.93 -68.91 -7.76
N THR A 258 5.06 -68.33 -6.57
CA THR A 258 5.91 -68.83 -5.49
C THR A 258 5.11 -69.18 -4.24
N ALA A 259 3.91 -69.73 -4.43
CA ALA A 259 2.99 -70.08 -3.36
C ALA A 259 3.60 -71.01 -2.30
N MET A 260 4.57 -71.86 -2.66
CA MET A 260 5.28 -72.72 -1.72
C MET A 260 6.13 -71.94 -0.71
N THR A 261 6.71 -70.82 -1.13
CA THR A 261 7.52 -69.92 -0.28
C THR A 261 6.65 -69.19 0.73
N TYR A 262 5.41 -68.86 0.33
CA TYR A 262 4.47 -68.08 1.12
C TYR A 262 3.42 -68.92 1.86
N LYS A 263 3.52 -70.26 1.79
CA LYS A 263 2.52 -71.19 2.32
C LYS A 263 2.32 -71.09 3.84
N SER A 264 3.34 -70.65 4.56
CA SER A 264 3.30 -70.47 6.03
C SER A 264 2.91 -69.05 6.45
N MET A 265 2.72 -68.13 5.51
CA MET A 265 2.33 -66.75 5.80
C MET A 265 0.81 -66.61 5.78
N TYR A 266 0.27 -65.88 6.75
CA TYR A 266 -1.15 -65.56 6.79
C TYR A 266 -1.44 -64.32 5.92
N GLU A 267 -2.73 -64.04 5.69
CA GLU A 267 -3.17 -62.89 4.88
C GLU A 267 -2.54 -61.57 5.36
N GLU A 268 -2.44 -61.36 6.67
CA GLU A 268 -1.86 -60.15 7.24
C GLU A 268 -0.37 -59.99 6.89
N ASP A 269 0.38 -61.08 6.85
CA ASP A 269 1.80 -61.07 6.48
C ASP A 269 1.98 -60.72 4.99
N LEU A 270 1.13 -61.28 4.13
CA LEU A 270 1.12 -60.97 2.70
C LEU A 270 0.71 -59.52 2.43
N ARG A 271 -0.26 -59.01 3.19
CA ARG A 271 -0.66 -57.60 3.15
C ARG A 271 0.48 -56.68 3.57
N ASN A 272 1.23 -57.03 4.61
CA ASN A 272 2.36 -56.23 5.06
C ASN A 272 3.47 -56.18 4.00
N ILE A 273 3.73 -57.29 3.30
CA ILE A 273 4.68 -57.31 2.17
C ILE A 273 4.23 -56.37 1.04
N LEU A 274 2.94 -56.37 0.71
CA LEU A 274 2.37 -55.45 -0.29
C LEU A 274 2.53 -53.98 0.13
N LEU A 275 2.23 -53.66 1.39
CA LEU A 275 2.31 -52.30 1.91
C LEU A 275 3.74 -51.75 2.02
N VAL A 276 4.74 -52.60 2.27
CA VAL A 276 6.16 -52.18 2.29
C VAL A 276 6.67 -51.81 0.90
N SER A 277 6.01 -52.29 -0.16
CA SER A 277 6.43 -52.07 -1.55
C SER A 277 5.77 -50.88 -2.26
N LEU A 278 4.83 -50.21 -1.58
CA LEU A 278 4.11 -49.02 -2.04
C LEU A 278 4.71 -47.76 -1.44
#